data_AF-A0A0N1C451-F1
#
_entry.id   AF-A0A0N1C451-F1
#
_cell.length_a   1.000
_cell.length_b   1.000
_cell.length_c   1.000
_cell.angle_alpha   90.00
_cell.angle_beta   90.00
_cell.angle_gamma   90.00
#
_symmetry.space_group_name_H-M   'P 1'
#
loop_
_entity.id
_entity.type
_entity.pdbx_description
1 polymer ?
#
loop_
_entity_poly.entity_id
_entity_poly.type
_entity_poly.pdbx_seq_one_letter_code
_entity_poly.pdbx_strand_id
1 'polypeptide(L)'
;MFDARLRPLIDPPLNAAGRWIAARGISANMITLAGLAPALLAALAIAQEAYGVGLAAIVLNRLLDGLDGAVARARGMTDFGGYLDILADFAFYVAVPIGFGLAAPANAVPAMLLVASFTLTGISFLAFATIAAKRGEETQAHGRKSFFYSTGLAEGTETIAVFIAMCLWPQHFAAIASGYVALCLLTVIQRSLIAARTFGS
;
A
#
# COMPACT_ATOMS: atom_id res chain seq x y z
N MET A 1 3.56 -8.21 -8.64
CA MET A 1 3.73 -8.87 -9.98
C MET A 1 2.64 -8.45 -10.97
N PHE A 2 1.39 -8.31 -10.51
CA PHE A 2 0.30 -7.75 -11.33
C PHE A 2 0.39 -6.22 -11.45
N ASP A 3 0.95 -5.56 -10.44
CA ASP A 3 1.14 -4.10 -10.41
C ASP A 3 1.85 -3.58 -11.67
N ALA A 4 2.93 -4.25 -12.09
CA ALA A 4 3.69 -3.91 -13.30
C ALA A 4 2.89 -4.06 -14.61
N ARG A 5 1.87 -4.93 -14.64
CA ARG A 5 1.01 -5.15 -15.81
C ARG A 5 -0.24 -4.26 -15.82
N LEU A 6 -0.71 -3.83 -14.66
CA LEU A 6 -1.91 -2.98 -14.52
C LEU A 6 -1.59 -1.49 -14.73
N ARG A 7 -0.40 -1.05 -14.30
CA ARG A 7 0.04 0.36 -14.41
C ARG A 7 -0.09 0.95 -15.82
N PRO A 8 0.31 0.29 -16.93
CA PRO A 8 0.17 0.84 -18.28
C PRO A 8 -1.27 1.15 -18.71
N LEU A 9 -2.27 0.48 -18.11
CA LEU A 9 -3.68 0.67 -18.41
C LEU A 9 -4.35 1.73 -17.52
N ILE A 10 -3.91 1.80 -16.26
CA ILE A 10 -4.47 2.72 -15.26
C ILE A 10 -3.81 4.11 -15.34
N ASP A 11 -2.50 4.15 -15.59
CA ASP A 11 -1.72 5.39 -15.57
C ASP A 11 -2.17 6.44 -16.60
N PRO A 12 -2.58 6.12 -17.85
CA PRO A 12 -2.96 7.15 -18.82
C PRO A 12 -4.14 8.04 -18.41
N PRO A 13 -5.33 7.51 -18.01
CA PRO A 13 -6.43 8.35 -17.54
C PRO A 13 -6.10 9.04 -16.21
N LEU A 14 -5.39 8.35 -15.32
CA LEU A 14 -4.99 8.90 -14.01
C LEU A 14 -4.03 10.07 -14.16
N ASN A 15 -3.07 9.98 -15.08
CA ASN A 15 -2.14 11.07 -15.39
C ASN A 15 -2.83 12.25 -16.06
N ALA A 16 -3.87 12.03 -16.87
CA ALA A 16 -4.68 13.10 -17.43
C ALA A 16 -5.44 13.85 -16.32
N ALA A 17 -6.08 13.12 -15.40
CA ALA A 17 -6.72 13.69 -14.23
C ALA A 17 -5.71 14.42 -13.34
N GLY A 18 -4.55 13.81 -13.06
CA GLY A 18 -3.48 14.40 -12.26
C GLY A 18 -2.99 15.73 -12.83
N ARG A 19 -2.80 15.84 -14.15
CA ARG A 19 -2.45 17.12 -14.80
C ARG A 19 -3.54 18.18 -14.64
N TRP A 20 -4.80 17.80 -14.80
CA TRP A 20 -5.94 18.71 -14.66
C TRP A 20 -6.11 19.24 -13.22
N ILE A 21 -5.84 18.40 -12.23
CA ILE A 21 -5.86 18.76 -10.80
C ILE A 21 -4.64 19.61 -10.44
N ALA A 22 -3.46 19.23 -10.93
CA ALA A 22 -2.24 20.01 -10.80
C ALA A 22 -2.36 21.41 -11.41
N ALA A 23 -3.11 21.58 -12.49
CA ALA A 23 -3.37 22.90 -13.06
C ALA A 23 -4.22 23.80 -12.14
N ARG A 24 -4.93 23.24 -11.14
CA ARG A 24 -5.86 23.95 -10.24
C ARG A 24 -5.29 24.34 -8.89
N GLY A 25 -4.00 24.19 -8.65
CA GLY A 25 -3.41 24.57 -7.36
C GLY A 25 -3.29 23.43 -6.35
N ILE A 26 -4.00 22.32 -6.53
CA ILE A 26 -4.06 21.21 -5.56
C ILE A 26 -2.73 20.44 -5.54
N SER A 27 -2.12 20.29 -4.36
CA SER A 27 -0.85 19.57 -4.18
C SER A 27 -1.09 18.07 -3.97
N ALA A 28 -0.09 17.25 -4.29
CA ALA A 28 -0.14 15.81 -4.00
C ALA A 28 -0.37 15.56 -2.50
N ASN A 29 0.35 16.27 -1.62
CA ASN A 29 0.20 16.16 -0.17
C ASN A 29 -1.23 16.39 0.32
N MET A 30 -1.99 17.31 -0.29
CA MET A 30 -3.40 17.52 0.07
C MET A 30 -4.25 16.30 -0.28
N ILE A 31 -3.97 15.65 -1.40
CA ILE A 31 -4.69 14.45 -1.85
C ILE A 31 -4.33 13.26 -0.95
N THR A 32 -3.05 13.09 -0.63
CA THR A 32 -2.57 12.05 0.31
C THR A 32 -3.23 12.19 1.69
N LEU A 33 -3.27 13.41 2.25
CA LEU A 33 -3.97 13.67 3.51
C LEU A 33 -5.48 13.45 3.41
N ALA A 34 -6.11 13.85 2.30
CA ALA A 34 -7.52 13.58 2.05
C ALA A 34 -7.80 12.07 1.96
N GLY A 35 -6.83 11.27 1.49
CA GLY A 35 -6.88 9.81 1.46
C GLY A 35 -6.97 9.15 2.83
N LEU A 36 -6.50 9.78 3.91
CA LEU A 36 -6.63 9.23 5.26
C LEU A 36 -8.09 9.13 5.73
N ALA A 37 -8.94 10.07 5.31
CA ALA A 37 -10.35 10.06 5.68
C ALA A 37 -11.10 8.78 5.21
N PRO A 38 -11.05 8.37 3.93
CA PRO A 38 -11.64 7.11 3.50
C PRO A 38 -10.94 5.88 4.10
N ALA A 39 -9.65 5.94 4.45
CA ALA A 39 -9.00 4.83 5.17
C ALA A 39 -9.62 4.61 6.57
N LEU A 40 -9.84 5.69 7.33
CA LEU A 40 -10.49 5.63 8.64
C LEU A 40 -11.98 5.26 8.52
N LEU A 41 -12.67 5.79 7.51
CA LEU A 41 -14.05 5.42 7.21
C LEU A 41 -14.17 3.94 6.89
N ALA A 42 -13.24 3.37 6.11
CA ALA A 42 -13.21 1.95 5.82
C ALA A 42 -13.10 1.13 7.11
N ALA A 43 -12.15 1.45 7.98
CA ALA A 43 -11.98 0.75 9.25
C ALA A 43 -13.25 0.81 10.13
N LEU A 44 -13.85 2.00 10.27
CA LEU A 44 -15.05 2.20 11.07
C LEU A 44 -16.28 1.49 10.50
N ALA A 45 -16.45 1.52 9.17
CA ALA A 45 -17.55 0.83 8.50
C ALA A 45 -17.42 -0.69 8.61
N ILE A 46 -16.21 -1.22 8.40
CA ILE A 46 -15.94 -2.66 8.51
C ILE A 46 -16.14 -3.14 9.95
N ALA A 47 -15.71 -2.36 10.96
CA ALA A 47 -15.92 -2.67 12.36
C ALA A 47 -17.40 -2.76 12.76
N GLN A 48 -18.27 -2.05 12.05
CA GLN A 48 -19.73 -2.10 12.21
C GLN A 48 -20.40 -3.09 11.24
N GLU A 49 -19.63 -3.99 10.64
CA GLU A 49 -20.10 -4.99 9.66
C GLU A 49 -20.74 -4.37 8.40
N ALA A 50 -20.58 -3.07 8.15
CA ALA A 50 -21.04 -2.37 6.96
C ALA A 50 -20.05 -2.55 5.80
N TYR A 51 -19.78 -3.81 5.42
CA TYR A 51 -18.72 -4.17 4.48
C TYR A 51 -18.82 -3.52 3.10
N GLY A 52 -20.04 -3.23 2.62
CA GLY A 52 -20.25 -2.51 1.36
C GLY A 52 -19.75 -1.06 1.40
N VAL A 53 -19.99 -0.36 2.52
CA VAL A 53 -19.46 1.00 2.75
C VAL A 53 -17.95 0.94 2.94
N GLY A 54 -17.46 -0.06 3.68
CA GLY A 54 -16.04 -0.33 3.84
C GLY A 54 -15.32 -0.52 2.49
N LEU A 55 -15.89 -1.34 1.61
CA LEU A 55 -15.38 -1.58 0.26
C LEU A 55 -15.35 -0.30 -0.59
N ALA A 56 -16.43 0.48 -0.57
CA ALA A 56 -16.49 1.75 -1.29
C ALA A 56 -15.42 2.73 -0.80
N ALA A 57 -15.20 2.79 0.52
CA ALA A 57 -14.16 3.62 1.13
C ALA A 57 -12.74 3.13 0.78
N ILE A 58 -12.50 1.81 0.75
CA ILE A 58 -11.23 1.23 0.27
C ILE A 58 -10.94 1.64 -1.18
N VAL A 59 -11.92 1.48 -2.08
CA VAL A 59 -11.76 1.85 -3.48
C VAL A 59 -11.48 3.35 -3.62
N LEU A 60 -12.23 4.19 -2.90
CA LEU A 60 -12.01 5.64 -2.91
C LEU A 60 -10.60 6.01 -2.42
N ASN A 61 -10.13 5.41 -1.32
CA ASN A 61 -8.78 5.65 -0.82
C ASN A 61 -7.71 5.29 -1.88
N ARG A 62 -7.85 4.15 -2.57
CA ARG A 62 -6.90 3.73 -3.61
C ARG A 62 -6.95 4.60 -4.88
N LEU A 63 -8.11 5.18 -5.19
CA LEU A 63 -8.22 6.17 -6.26
C LEU A 63 -7.48 7.47 -5.91
N LEU A 64 -7.60 7.94 -4.66
CA LEU A 64 -6.90 9.15 -4.19
C LEU A 64 -5.38 8.94 -4.15
N ASP A 65 -4.94 7.79 -3.67
CA ASP A 65 -3.55 7.33 -3.66
C ASP A 65 -2.93 7.33 -5.07
N GLY A 66 -3.60 6.69 -6.04
CA GLY A 66 -3.12 6.76 -7.42
C GLY A 66 -3.09 8.18 -8.00
N LEU A 67 -4.05 9.03 -7.60
CA LEU A 67 -4.17 10.41 -8.06
C LEU A 67 -3.10 11.33 -7.47
N ASP A 68 -2.70 11.15 -6.21
CA ASP A 68 -1.64 11.96 -5.60
C ASP A 68 -0.30 11.73 -6.32
N GLY A 69 0.00 10.49 -6.71
CA GLY A 69 1.19 10.14 -7.47
C GLY A 69 1.15 10.73 -8.87
N ALA A 70 -0.03 10.79 -9.50
CA ALA A 70 -0.23 11.44 -10.79
C ALA A 70 0.00 12.96 -10.69
N VAL A 71 -0.47 13.61 -9.63
CA VAL A 71 -0.26 15.04 -9.37
C VAL A 71 1.22 15.32 -9.05
N ALA A 72 1.87 14.48 -8.25
CA ALA A 72 3.29 14.59 -7.92
C ALA A 72 4.16 14.50 -9.19
N ARG A 73 3.86 13.57 -10.10
CA ARG A 73 4.55 13.47 -11.40
C ARG A 73 4.35 14.70 -12.27
N ALA A 74 3.19 15.34 -12.21
CA ALA A 74 2.88 16.53 -13.00
C ALA A 74 3.52 17.82 -12.44
N ARG A 75 3.71 17.93 -11.12
CA ARG A 75 4.21 19.14 -10.45
C ARG A 75 5.67 19.07 -10.00
N GLY A 76 6.25 17.88 -9.98
CA GLY A 76 7.55 17.61 -9.38
C GLY A 76 7.39 16.87 -8.05
N MET A 77 8.17 15.81 -7.90
CA MET A 77 8.21 15.00 -6.68
C MET A 77 9.05 15.69 -5.61
N THR A 78 8.69 15.51 -4.33
CA THR A 78 9.43 16.04 -3.19
C THR A 78 9.66 14.94 -2.16
N ASP A 79 10.75 15.02 -1.39
CA ASP A 79 11.07 14.03 -0.35
C ASP A 79 9.98 13.97 0.72
N PHE A 80 9.44 15.12 1.13
CA PHE A 80 8.33 15.18 2.08
C PHE A 80 7.05 14.52 1.52
N GLY A 81 6.78 14.70 0.22
CA GLY A 81 5.66 14.02 -0.43
C GLY A 81 5.82 12.50 -0.41
N GLY A 82 7.03 11.99 -0.71
CA GLY A 82 7.32 10.55 -0.63
C GLY A 82 7.24 9.99 0.78
N TYR A 83 7.67 10.74 1.79
CA TYR A 83 7.47 10.38 3.21
C TYR A 83 5.99 10.27 3.57
N LEU A 84 5.19 11.26 3.17
CA LEU A 84 3.78 11.33 3.49
C LEU A 84 2.97 10.23 2.81
N ASP A 85 3.30 9.93 1.55
CA ASP A 85 2.73 8.84 0.75
C ASP A 85 2.90 7.50 1.48
N ILE A 86 4.15 7.15 1.85
CA ILE A 86 4.46 5.93 2.61
C ILE A 86 3.70 5.89 3.94
N LEU A 87 3.66 7.00 4.68
CA LEU A 87 2.96 7.05 5.96
C LEU A 87 1.45 6.81 5.80
N ALA A 88 0.82 7.43 4.79
CA ALA A 88 -0.60 7.27 4.51
C ALA A 88 -0.93 5.86 4.03
N ASP A 89 -0.05 5.25 3.25
CA ASP A 89 -0.19 3.89 2.77
C ASP A 89 -0.17 2.87 3.92
N PHE A 90 0.80 2.98 4.83
CA PHE A 90 0.85 2.11 6.00
C PHE A 90 -0.30 2.37 6.97
N ALA A 91 -0.75 3.61 7.12
CA ALA A 91 -1.95 3.91 7.90
C ALA A 91 -3.18 3.19 7.32
N PHE A 92 -3.34 3.17 5.99
CA PHE A 92 -4.38 2.42 5.31
C PHE A 92 -4.24 0.90 5.48
N TYR A 93 -3.04 0.34 5.26
CA TYR A 93 -2.78 -1.10 5.40
C TYR A 93 -3.02 -1.61 6.83
N VAL A 94 -2.88 -0.76 7.85
CA VAL A 94 -3.17 -1.10 9.24
C VAL A 94 -4.65 -0.89 9.58
N ALA A 95 -5.27 0.19 9.09
CA ALA A 95 -6.66 0.53 9.39
C ALA A 95 -7.65 -0.55 8.96
N VAL A 96 -7.49 -1.11 7.76
CA VAL A 96 -8.42 -2.10 7.20
C VAL A 96 -8.45 -3.41 8.03
N PRO A 97 -7.31 -4.09 8.31
CA PRO A 97 -7.29 -5.25 9.21
C PRO A 97 -7.84 -4.96 10.60
N ILE A 98 -7.56 -3.79 11.17
CA ILE A 98 -8.12 -3.40 12.48
C ILE A 98 -9.66 -3.38 12.41
N GLY A 99 -10.23 -2.79 11.36
CA GLY A 99 -11.68 -2.81 11.14
C GLY A 99 -12.25 -4.24 11.18
N PHE A 100 -11.63 -5.18 10.47
CA PHE A 100 -12.06 -6.58 10.48
C PHE A 100 -11.88 -7.26 11.83
N GLY A 101 -10.79 -6.98 12.53
CA GLY A 101 -10.53 -7.51 13.87
C GLY A 101 -11.54 -7.06 14.91
N LEU A 102 -12.06 -5.82 14.77
CA LEU A 102 -13.11 -5.27 15.62
C LEU A 102 -14.51 -5.77 15.25
N ALA A 103 -14.72 -6.19 14.00
CA ALA A 103 -16.01 -6.67 13.52
C ALA A 103 -16.46 -7.99 14.18
N ALA A 104 -15.52 -8.88 14.53
CA ALA A 104 -15.85 -10.16 15.18
C ALA A 104 -14.68 -10.71 16.03
N PRO A 105 -14.94 -11.33 17.20
CA PRO A 105 -13.88 -11.91 18.04
C PRO A 105 -13.00 -12.93 17.31
N ALA A 106 -13.58 -13.74 16.43
CA ALA A 106 -12.85 -14.73 15.63
C ALA A 106 -11.83 -14.10 14.66
N ASN A 107 -12.02 -12.83 14.30
CA ASN A 107 -11.14 -12.10 13.38
C ASN A 107 -9.96 -11.44 14.11
N ALA A 108 -10.02 -11.27 15.44
CA ALA A 108 -9.03 -10.50 16.18
C ALA A 108 -7.60 -11.02 16.00
N VAL A 109 -7.38 -12.32 16.15
CA VAL A 109 -6.04 -12.93 15.99
C VAL A 109 -5.54 -12.84 14.54
N PRO A 110 -6.29 -13.28 13.51
CA PRO A 110 -5.87 -13.10 12.12
C PRO A 110 -5.60 -11.64 11.74
N ALA A 111 -6.40 -10.70 12.23
CA ALA A 111 -6.19 -9.27 12.02
C ALA A 111 -4.88 -8.77 12.64
N MET A 112 -4.59 -9.14 13.90
CA MET A 112 -3.34 -8.80 14.57
C MET A 112 -2.12 -9.36 13.84
N LEU A 113 -2.19 -10.62 13.39
CA LEU A 113 -1.12 -11.24 12.61
C LEU A 113 -0.92 -10.53 11.26
N LEU A 114 -2.02 -10.12 10.61
CA LEU A 114 -1.96 -9.38 9.36
C LEU A 114 -1.30 -8.01 9.55
N VAL A 115 -1.68 -7.25 10.57
CA VAL A 115 -1.02 -5.98 10.95
C VAL A 115 0.47 -6.20 11.22
N ALA A 116 0.84 -7.22 12.00
CA ALA A 116 2.23 -7.54 12.29
C ALA A 116 3.02 -7.87 11.01
N SER A 117 2.41 -8.62 10.09
CA SER A 117 3.03 -8.99 8.81
C SER A 117 3.24 -7.77 7.88
N PHE A 118 2.32 -6.80 7.88
CA PHE A 118 2.49 -5.54 7.15
C PHE A 118 3.61 -4.71 7.75
N THR A 119 3.69 -4.61 9.08
CA THR A 119 4.80 -3.92 9.76
C THR A 119 6.14 -4.52 9.36
N LEU A 120 6.29 -5.84 9.39
CA LEU A 120 7.53 -6.51 8.95
C LEU A 120 7.83 -6.28 7.47
N THR A 121 6.81 -6.34 6.62
CA THR A 121 6.95 -6.10 5.17
C THR A 121 7.42 -4.66 4.90
N GLY A 122 6.87 -3.69 5.63
CA GLY A 122 7.28 -2.28 5.56
C GLY A 122 8.67 -2.01 6.09
N ILE A 123 9.02 -2.55 7.27
CA ILE A 123 10.36 -2.43 7.83
C ILE A 123 11.40 -3.04 6.89
N SER A 124 11.16 -4.25 6.38
CA SER A 124 12.10 -4.90 5.45
C SER A 124 12.30 -4.07 4.16
N PHE A 125 11.25 -3.45 3.64
CA PHE A 125 11.32 -2.58 2.47
C PHE A 125 12.10 -1.30 2.75
N LEU A 126 11.72 -0.56 3.79
CA LEU A 126 12.33 0.73 4.13
C LEU A 126 13.78 0.59 4.55
N ALA A 127 14.12 -0.44 5.33
CA ALA A 127 15.50 -0.75 5.71
C ALA A 127 16.35 -1.06 4.47
N PHE A 128 15.84 -1.91 3.57
CA PHE A 128 16.54 -2.23 2.31
C PHE A 128 16.78 -0.96 1.48
N ALA A 129 15.73 -0.16 1.25
CA ALA A 129 15.81 1.06 0.47
C ALA A 129 16.79 2.08 1.07
N THR A 130 16.79 2.23 2.40
CA THR A 130 17.69 3.17 3.10
C THR A 130 19.15 2.75 2.97
N ILE A 131 19.46 1.47 3.14
CA ILE A 131 20.83 0.95 3.00
C ILE A 131 21.30 1.09 1.55
N ALA A 132 20.45 0.72 0.59
CA ALA A 132 20.77 0.80 -0.82
C ALA A 132 21.02 2.25 -1.27
N ALA A 133 20.17 3.21 -0.86
CA ALA A 133 20.37 4.63 -1.11
C ALA A 133 21.69 5.14 -0.49
N LYS A 134 22.03 4.71 0.73
CA LYS A 134 23.30 5.06 1.39
C LYS A 134 24.52 4.53 0.62
N ARG A 135 24.42 3.37 -0.02
CA ARG A 135 25.49 2.78 -0.83
C ARG A 135 25.58 3.37 -2.25
N GLY A 136 24.67 4.29 -2.62
CA GLY A 136 24.62 4.83 -3.97
C GLY A 136 24.29 3.78 -5.02
N GLU A 137 23.68 2.66 -4.61
CA GLU A 137 23.21 1.65 -5.54
C GLU A 137 22.14 2.31 -6.41
N GLU A 138 22.23 2.18 -7.73
CA GLU A 138 21.19 2.61 -8.68
C GLU A 138 20.71 1.39 -9.45
N THR A 139 19.43 1.04 -9.31
CA THR A 139 18.86 -0.04 -10.12
C THR A 139 18.54 0.51 -11.52
N GLN A 140 19.31 0.10 -12.53
CA GLN A 140 19.03 0.43 -13.94
C GLN A 140 17.71 -0.14 -14.47
N ALA A 141 17.00 -0.98 -13.69
CA ALA A 141 15.79 -1.64 -14.14
C ALA A 141 14.62 -0.68 -14.34
N HIS A 142 14.47 0.40 -13.58
CA HIS A 142 13.37 1.37 -13.73
C HIS A 142 13.87 2.79 -13.44
N GLY A 143 13.92 3.60 -14.51
CA GLY A 143 14.53 4.93 -14.51
C GLY A 143 14.14 5.79 -13.31
N ARG A 144 15.18 6.38 -12.68
CA ARG A 144 15.13 7.60 -11.85
C ARG A 144 13.93 7.66 -10.90
N LYS A 145 13.64 6.57 -10.19
CA LYS A 145 12.64 6.52 -9.13
C LYS A 145 13.30 6.29 -7.78
N SER A 146 12.90 7.11 -6.84
CA SER A 146 13.44 7.33 -5.49
C SER A 146 13.33 6.16 -4.51
N PHE A 147 13.03 4.93 -4.94
CA PHE A 147 12.92 3.78 -4.04
C PHE A 147 13.32 2.47 -4.71
N PHE A 148 14.19 1.71 -4.04
CA PHE A 148 14.57 0.35 -4.43
C PHE A 148 13.34 -0.57 -4.44
N TYR A 149 12.87 -0.93 -5.62
CA TYR A 149 11.76 -1.87 -5.79
C TYR A 149 12.29 -3.31 -5.69
N SER A 150 12.15 -3.91 -4.51
CA SER A 150 12.22 -5.36 -4.36
C SER A 150 10.82 -5.94 -4.59
N THR A 151 10.61 -6.54 -5.76
CA THR A 151 9.36 -7.23 -6.13
C THR A 151 9.06 -8.34 -5.13
N GLY A 152 7.91 -8.25 -4.48
CA GLY A 152 7.41 -9.23 -3.51
C GLY A 152 6.20 -9.99 -4.05
N LEU A 153 5.80 -11.06 -3.37
CA LEU A 153 4.54 -11.76 -3.65
C LEU A 153 3.34 -10.95 -3.13
N ALA A 154 3.55 -10.12 -2.11
CA ALA A 154 2.59 -9.17 -1.56
C ALA A 154 2.99 -7.73 -1.95
N GLU A 155 2.40 -7.19 -3.02
CA GLU A 155 2.53 -5.78 -3.42
C GLU A 155 1.19 -5.04 -3.25
N GLY A 156 1.14 -3.75 -3.61
CA GLY A 156 -0.04 -2.90 -3.40
C GLY A 156 -1.30 -3.44 -4.09
N THR A 157 -1.19 -3.82 -5.38
CA THR A 157 -2.33 -4.37 -6.13
C THR A 157 -2.86 -5.66 -5.51
N GLU A 158 -1.98 -6.60 -5.14
CA GLU A 158 -2.34 -7.86 -4.48
C GLU A 158 -2.99 -7.60 -3.11
N THR A 159 -2.50 -6.62 -2.35
CA THR A 159 -3.09 -6.21 -1.07
C THR A 159 -4.52 -5.69 -1.24
N ILE A 160 -4.73 -4.83 -2.24
CA ILE A 160 -6.05 -4.27 -2.53
C ILE A 160 -7.03 -5.37 -2.94
N ALA A 161 -6.60 -6.30 -3.79
CA ALA A 161 -7.43 -7.45 -4.19
C ALA A 161 -7.83 -8.30 -2.98
N VAL A 162 -6.91 -8.52 -2.03
CA VAL A 162 -7.19 -9.23 -0.79
C VAL A 162 -8.17 -8.48 0.09
N PHE A 163 -8.02 -7.15 0.25
CA PHE A 163 -8.97 -6.34 1.02
C PHE A 163 -10.37 -6.33 0.39
N ILE A 164 -10.46 -6.26 -0.94
CA ILE A 164 -11.72 -6.40 -1.66
C ILE A 164 -12.33 -7.78 -1.38
N ALA A 165 -11.55 -8.86 -1.48
CA ALA A 165 -12.02 -10.22 -1.19
C ALA A 165 -12.50 -10.36 0.26
N MET A 166 -11.82 -9.77 1.24
CA MET A 166 -12.26 -9.75 2.64
C MET A 166 -13.60 -9.02 2.81
N CYS A 167 -13.85 -7.94 2.07
CA CYS A 167 -15.13 -7.24 2.13
C CYS A 167 -16.27 -7.99 1.42
N LEU A 168 -15.97 -8.74 0.35
CA LEU A 168 -16.95 -9.54 -0.38
C LEU A 168 -17.29 -10.85 0.34
N TRP A 169 -16.34 -11.42 1.08
CA TRP A 169 -16.50 -12.66 1.85
C TRP A 169 -16.02 -12.50 3.30
N PRO A 170 -16.68 -11.66 4.11
CA PRO A 170 -16.26 -11.38 5.49
C PRO A 170 -16.26 -12.63 6.37
N GLN A 171 -17.12 -13.61 6.10
CA GLN A 171 -17.16 -14.90 6.79
C GLN A 171 -15.87 -15.74 6.59
N HIS A 172 -15.09 -15.45 5.56
CA HIS A 172 -13.82 -16.12 5.27
C HIS A 172 -12.61 -15.26 5.64
N PHE A 173 -12.80 -14.12 6.32
CA PHE A 173 -11.72 -13.20 6.69
C PHE A 173 -10.54 -13.92 7.33
N ALA A 174 -10.78 -14.76 8.35
CA ALA A 174 -9.71 -15.43 9.08
C ALA A 174 -8.81 -16.30 8.18
N ALA A 175 -9.42 -17.01 7.22
CA ALA A 175 -8.70 -17.86 6.28
C ALA A 175 -7.92 -17.01 5.26
N ILE A 176 -8.56 -15.98 4.69
CA ILE A 176 -7.93 -15.07 3.71
C ILE A 176 -6.76 -14.33 4.36
N ALA A 177 -6.95 -13.77 5.56
CA ALA A 177 -5.93 -13.04 6.32
C ALA A 177 -4.74 -13.95 6.64
N SER A 178 -4.98 -15.17 7.11
CA SER A 178 -3.90 -16.12 7.43
C SER A 178 -3.11 -16.54 6.18
N GLY A 179 -3.78 -16.77 5.05
CA GLY A 179 -3.11 -17.02 3.78
C GLY A 179 -2.25 -15.84 3.33
N TYR A 180 -2.76 -14.62 3.49
CA TYR A 180 -2.01 -13.42 3.12
C TYR A 180 -0.83 -13.12 4.05
N VAL A 181 -0.97 -13.38 5.35
CA VAL A 181 0.15 -13.34 6.31
C VAL A 181 1.30 -14.22 5.85
N ALA A 182 1.03 -15.45 5.40
CA ALA A 182 2.08 -16.33 4.87
C ALA A 182 2.80 -15.71 3.67
N LEU A 183 2.06 -15.09 2.74
CA LEU A 183 2.65 -14.39 1.58
C LEU A 183 3.50 -13.17 1.98
N CYS A 184 3.06 -12.39 2.97
CA CYS A 184 3.83 -11.29 3.54
C CYS A 184 5.14 -11.79 4.15
N LEU A 185 5.10 -12.86 4.96
CA LEU A 185 6.29 -13.44 5.57
C LEU A 185 7.27 -14.00 4.53
N LEU A 186 6.76 -14.68 3.49
CA LEU A 186 7.60 -15.12 2.37
C LEU A 186 8.28 -13.94 1.66
N THR A 187 7.56 -12.82 1.51
CA THR A 187 8.12 -11.58 0.94
C THR A 187 9.24 -11.00 1.81
N VAL A 188 9.06 -10.99 3.14
CA VAL A 188 10.10 -10.55 4.10
C VAL A 188 11.33 -11.44 4.03
N ILE A 189 11.15 -12.76 3.96
CA ILE A 189 12.26 -13.72 3.83
C ILE A 189 13.00 -13.48 2.52
N GLN A 190 12.28 -13.38 1.39
CA GLN A 190 12.88 -13.10 0.08
C GLN A 190 13.71 -11.81 0.10
N ARG A 191 13.16 -10.72 0.66
CA ARG A 191 13.88 -9.43 0.80
C ARG A 191 15.11 -9.56 1.68
N SER A 192 15.01 -10.28 2.79
CA SER A 192 16.13 -10.49 3.72
C SER A 192 17.26 -11.30 3.07
N LEU A 193 16.93 -12.30 2.26
CA LEU A 193 17.91 -13.08 1.50
C LEU A 193 18.60 -12.24 0.42
N ILE A 194 17.85 -11.37 -0.27
CA ILE A 194 18.43 -10.42 -1.23
C ILE A 194 19.35 -9.44 -0.51
N ALA A 195 18.90 -8.86 0.61
CA ALA A 195 19.69 -7.95 1.44
C ALA A 195 21.02 -8.58 1.88
N ALA A 196 21.00 -9.84 2.32
CA ALA A 196 22.21 -10.56 2.72
C ALA A 196 23.21 -10.71 1.56
N ARG A 197 22.73 -10.95 0.34
CA ARG A 197 23.59 -11.07 -0.86
C ARG A 197 24.11 -9.73 -1.36
N THR A 198 23.29 -8.69 -1.32
CA THR A 198 23.65 -7.35 -1.83
C THR A 198 24.49 -6.56 -0.83
N PHE A 199 24.24 -6.73 0.47
CA PHE A 199 24.89 -5.92 1.51
C PHE A 199 25.92 -6.67 2.37
N GLY A 200 25.99 -8.00 2.24
CA GLY A 200 26.93 -8.84 3.02
C GLY A 200 28.37 -8.85 2.49
N SER A 201 28.62 -8.24 1.32
CA SER A 201 29.95 -7.94 0.79
C SER A 201 30.38 -6.51 1.10
#